data_AF-A0A6A5Z740-F1
#
_entry.id   AF-A0A6A5Z740-F1
#
_cell.length_a   1.000
_cell.length_b   1.000
_cell.length_c   1.000
_cell.angle_alpha   90.00
_cell.angle_beta   90.00
_cell.angle_gamma   90.00
#
_symmetry.space_group_name_H-M   'P 1'
#
loop_
_entity.id
_entity.type
_entity.pdbx_description
1 polymer ?
#
loop_
_entity_poly.entity_id
_entity_poly.type
_entity_poly.pdbx_seq_one_letter_code
_entity_poly.pdbx_strand_id
1 'polypeptide(L)'
;MDPHIDSPTTGSTSDLPETFQHTQKIDFSKPVQASNLKDKSIVVTGGARGLGGGSVTAFAEAGAWVTILDINEENGNALAKSLTDKGHHVQFCKTDTTSFESQMSAFKSAIHFSPRKTIDVVLASAGLGGTNIGNWLDKVTALHASVDPEPPTTTTLDVNLTAVYYTAHLALYYFKQTAKPYETVDKHLLFISSLAGYVALHQLGDYCASKYGVRGLWRTLRYSPRILGENMPLFRTNLICPTFIKTDMTTTIVEALGGYGIAMGEVEDVVAGIMRASCDDSIRGRAIAIAARDKVPGDKNFDICDDWEGLDGGREVLGKVRDSTIWGLEIVGNEAGQVRKDKYDGHVSELLTRDGKGGVAEVEQQESDTGV
;
A
#
# COMPACT_ATOMS: atom_id res chain seq x y z
N MET A 1 11.09 -24.01 40.64
CA MET A 1 11.35 -22.63 41.07
C MET A 1 12.28 -22.04 40.05
N ASP A 2 11.72 -21.24 39.15
CA ASP A 2 12.45 -20.44 38.17
C ASP A 2 11.75 -19.06 38.16
N PRO A 3 12.37 -17.99 38.71
CA PRO A 3 11.78 -16.66 38.76
C PRO A 3 12.28 -15.79 37.59
N HIS A 4 11.43 -14.86 37.15
CA HIS A 4 11.61 -13.86 36.07
C HIS A 4 10.89 -14.16 34.75
N ILE A 5 9.56 -14.19 34.83
CA ILE A 5 8.73 -13.51 33.83
C ILE A 5 8.22 -12.26 34.55
N ASP A 6 8.82 -11.11 34.25
CA ASP A 6 8.29 -9.83 34.73
C ASP A 6 6.89 -9.64 34.13
N SER A 7 5.90 -9.52 35.02
CA SER A 7 4.53 -9.14 34.69
C SER A 7 4.51 -7.72 34.13
N PRO A 8 3.87 -7.46 32.97
CA PRO A 8 3.60 -6.10 32.57
C PRO A 8 2.40 -5.59 33.36
N THR A 9 2.65 -4.90 34.47
CA THR A 9 1.67 -3.95 35.01
C THR A 9 2.04 -2.57 34.51
N THR A 10 1.23 -2.04 33.58
CA THR A 10 0.68 -0.68 33.59
C THR A 10 -0.17 -0.44 32.31
N GLY A 11 -1.49 -0.56 32.46
CA GLY A 11 -2.44 0.35 31.77
C GLY A 11 -2.95 0.02 30.37
N SER A 12 -3.28 -1.24 30.04
CA SER A 12 -4.16 -1.52 28.88
C SER A 12 -5.51 -2.04 29.37
N THR A 13 -6.58 -1.24 29.19
CA THR A 13 -7.97 -1.58 29.50
C THR A 13 -8.63 -2.27 28.31
N SER A 14 -8.02 -3.34 27.81
CA SER A 14 -8.64 -4.14 26.78
C SER A 14 -9.57 -5.17 27.39
N ASP A 15 -10.81 -5.21 26.90
CA ASP A 15 -11.80 -6.24 27.22
C ASP A 15 -11.61 -7.53 26.39
N LEU A 16 -10.50 -7.67 25.65
CA LEU A 16 -10.24 -8.83 24.80
C LEU A 16 -9.64 -10.01 25.60
N PRO A 17 -10.00 -11.26 25.23
CA PRO A 17 -9.33 -12.45 25.76
C PRO A 17 -7.80 -12.41 25.56
N GLU A 18 -7.03 -12.96 26.50
CA GLU A 18 -5.54 -12.98 26.49
C GLU A 18 -4.93 -13.60 25.22
N THR A 19 -5.68 -14.44 24.49
CA THR A 19 -5.26 -15.03 23.21
C THR A 19 -5.19 -14.01 22.07
N PHE A 20 -5.83 -12.85 22.22
CA PHE A 20 -5.75 -11.74 21.29
C PHE A 20 -4.55 -10.87 21.64
N GLN A 21 -3.42 -11.12 20.97
CA GLN A 21 -2.21 -10.32 21.16
C GLN A 21 -2.47 -8.86 20.78
N HIS A 22 -2.33 -7.97 21.76
CA HIS A 22 -2.34 -6.53 21.54
C HIS A 22 -1.12 -6.10 20.72
N THR A 23 -1.37 -5.36 19.64
CA THR A 23 -0.32 -4.67 18.89
C THR A 23 -0.46 -3.19 19.17
N GLN A 24 0.62 -2.54 19.59
CA GLN A 24 0.56 -1.12 19.94
C GLN A 24 0.31 -0.28 18.69
N LYS A 25 -0.53 0.75 18.83
CA LYS A 25 -0.75 1.76 17.78
C LYS A 25 0.58 2.37 17.37
N ILE A 26 0.77 2.59 16.06
CA ILE A 26 1.99 3.17 15.55
C ILE A 26 2.14 4.61 16.04
N ASP A 27 3.27 4.89 16.67
CA ASP A 27 3.73 6.24 16.95
C ASP A 27 4.54 6.77 15.77
N PHE A 28 3.92 7.67 14.99
CA PHE A 28 4.53 8.33 13.83
C PHE A 28 5.44 9.50 14.21
N SER A 29 5.48 9.92 15.48
CA SER A 29 6.42 10.94 15.95
C SER A 29 7.85 10.41 16.11
N LYS A 30 8.01 9.07 16.21
CA LYS A 30 9.32 8.43 16.31
C LYS A 30 10.11 8.55 15.00
N PRO A 31 11.41 8.87 15.06
CA PRO A 31 12.24 8.96 13.88
C PRO A 31 12.42 7.60 13.20
N VAL A 32 12.49 7.61 11.87
CA VAL A 32 12.80 6.41 11.07
C VAL A 32 14.30 6.10 11.19
N GLN A 33 14.62 4.95 11.80
CA GLN A 33 16.00 4.49 11.96
C GLN A 33 16.44 3.64 10.76
N ALA A 34 16.77 4.29 9.63
CA ALA A 34 17.11 3.62 8.37
C ALA A 34 18.25 2.59 8.50
N SER A 35 19.19 2.81 9.43
CA SER A 35 20.29 1.87 9.72
C SER A 35 19.81 0.47 10.12
N ASN A 36 18.56 0.31 10.57
CA ASN A 36 17.96 -0.99 10.90
C ASN A 36 17.72 -1.88 9.68
N LEU A 37 17.88 -1.35 8.46
CA LEU A 37 17.81 -2.12 7.21
C LEU A 37 19.18 -2.47 6.63
N LYS A 38 20.25 -1.95 7.21
CA LYS A 38 21.61 -2.23 6.74
C LYS A 38 21.87 -3.74 6.73
N ASP A 39 22.42 -4.23 5.62
CA ASP A 39 22.76 -5.64 5.40
C ASP A 39 21.56 -6.63 5.42
N LYS A 40 20.31 -6.11 5.45
CA LYS A 40 19.10 -6.93 5.23
C LYS A 40 18.92 -7.22 3.74
N SER A 41 18.49 -8.43 3.43
CA SER A 41 18.10 -8.88 2.10
C SER A 41 16.62 -8.62 1.88
N ILE A 42 16.30 -7.79 0.88
CA ILE A 42 14.95 -7.29 0.61
C ILE A 42 14.54 -7.65 -0.81
N VAL A 43 13.37 -8.28 -0.95
CA VAL A 43 12.74 -8.57 -2.24
C VAL A 43 11.56 -7.61 -2.44
N VAL A 44 11.48 -6.97 -3.61
CA VAL A 44 10.38 -6.06 -3.96
C VAL A 44 9.76 -6.49 -5.29
N THR A 45 8.49 -6.93 -5.26
CA THR A 45 7.72 -7.17 -6.50
C THR A 45 7.16 -5.87 -7.03
N GLY A 46 7.09 -5.69 -8.36
CA GLY A 46 6.71 -4.41 -8.96
C GLY A 46 7.73 -3.30 -8.66
N GLY A 47 9.00 -3.67 -8.48
CA GLY A 47 10.03 -2.78 -7.97
C GLY A 47 10.69 -1.87 -9.01
N ALA A 48 10.30 -1.92 -10.29
CA ALA A 48 10.98 -1.15 -11.33
C ALA A 48 10.58 0.34 -11.38
N ARG A 49 9.41 0.71 -10.82
CA ARG A 49 8.85 2.07 -10.89
C ARG A 49 7.81 2.32 -9.80
N GLY A 50 7.29 3.55 -9.75
CA GLY A 50 6.21 3.94 -8.84
C GLY A 50 6.54 3.63 -7.38
N LEU A 51 5.58 3.05 -6.66
CA LEU A 51 5.70 2.73 -5.22
C LEU A 51 6.86 1.77 -4.94
N GLY A 52 6.98 0.71 -5.75
CA GLY A 52 8.04 -0.28 -5.61
C GLY A 52 9.41 0.30 -5.90
N GLY A 53 9.56 1.07 -6.99
CA GLY A 53 10.83 1.73 -7.34
C GLY A 53 11.30 2.77 -6.32
N GLY A 54 10.37 3.57 -5.77
CA GLY A 54 10.67 4.47 -4.66
C GLY A 54 11.14 3.70 -3.41
N SER A 55 10.50 2.58 -3.11
CA SER A 55 10.87 1.71 -1.97
C SER A 55 12.23 1.06 -2.18
N VAL A 56 12.53 0.58 -3.39
CA VAL A 56 13.84 0.03 -3.77
C VAL A 56 14.95 1.05 -3.53
N THR A 57 14.73 2.31 -3.96
CA THR A 57 15.69 3.40 -3.75
C THR A 57 15.94 3.63 -2.26
N ALA A 58 14.88 3.80 -1.46
CA ALA A 58 15.00 4.04 -0.03
C ALA A 58 15.65 2.88 0.74
N PHE A 59 15.33 1.63 0.38
CA PHE A 59 15.96 0.45 0.96
C PHE A 59 17.45 0.34 0.60
N ALA A 60 17.80 0.61 -0.64
CA ALA A 60 19.19 0.60 -1.11
C ALA A 60 20.02 1.70 -0.42
N GLU A 61 19.48 2.90 -0.30
CA GLU A 61 20.09 4.03 0.41
C GLU A 61 20.24 3.76 1.92
N ALA A 62 19.36 2.95 2.50
CA ALA A 62 19.47 2.46 3.88
C ALA A 62 20.53 1.34 4.06
N GLY A 63 21.22 0.93 2.99
CA GLY A 63 22.28 -0.09 3.02
C GLY A 63 21.78 -1.53 2.92
N ALA A 64 20.55 -1.75 2.46
CA ALA A 64 20.01 -3.08 2.22
C ALA A 64 20.52 -3.68 0.89
N TRP A 65 20.46 -5.01 0.81
CA TRP A 65 20.63 -5.78 -0.43
C TRP A 65 19.27 -5.97 -1.07
N VAL A 66 19.00 -5.26 -2.17
CA VAL A 66 17.66 -5.21 -2.76
C VAL A 66 17.60 -5.99 -4.07
N THR A 67 16.65 -6.90 -4.18
CA THR A 67 16.33 -7.61 -5.44
C THR A 67 15.01 -7.10 -5.99
N ILE A 68 15.06 -6.50 -7.17
CA ILE A 68 13.91 -5.99 -7.92
C ILE A 68 13.30 -7.13 -8.73
N LEU A 69 12.02 -7.42 -8.48
CA LEU A 69 11.21 -8.35 -9.29
C LEU A 69 10.21 -7.54 -10.09
N ASP A 70 10.38 -7.50 -11.41
CA ASP A 70 9.44 -6.79 -12.30
C ASP A 70 9.48 -7.40 -13.72
N ILE A 71 8.39 -7.25 -14.46
CA ILE A 71 8.33 -7.68 -15.86
C ILE A 71 9.00 -6.66 -16.80
N ASN A 72 9.08 -5.39 -16.39
CA ASN A 72 9.68 -4.33 -17.16
C ASN A 72 11.21 -4.33 -16.99
N GLU A 73 11.89 -4.98 -17.94
CA GLU A 73 13.35 -5.10 -17.94
C GLU A 73 14.08 -3.78 -18.08
N GLU A 74 13.55 -2.86 -18.90
CA GLU A 74 14.19 -1.58 -19.16
C GLU A 74 14.28 -0.74 -17.88
N ASN A 75 13.14 -0.49 -17.25
CA ASN A 75 13.07 0.28 -16.01
C ASN A 75 13.79 -0.44 -14.85
N GLY A 76 13.64 -1.77 -14.75
CA GLY A 76 14.27 -2.57 -13.70
C GLY A 76 15.79 -2.53 -13.76
N ASN A 77 16.37 -2.72 -14.96
CA ASN A 77 17.82 -2.62 -15.16
C ASN A 77 18.33 -1.19 -14.98
N ALA A 78 17.59 -0.18 -15.48
CA ALA A 78 17.96 1.22 -15.33
C ALA A 78 18.04 1.63 -13.86
N LEU A 79 17.03 1.27 -13.05
CA LEU A 79 17.00 1.57 -11.62
C LEU A 79 18.13 0.85 -10.88
N ALA A 80 18.30 -0.47 -11.10
CA ALA A 80 19.37 -1.24 -10.49
C ALA A 80 20.74 -0.63 -10.81
N LYS A 81 21.00 -0.32 -12.09
CA LYS A 81 22.24 0.32 -12.53
C LYS A 81 22.47 1.67 -11.84
N SER A 82 21.46 2.52 -11.80
CA SER A 82 21.58 3.85 -11.20
C SER A 82 21.96 3.81 -9.72
N LEU A 83 21.50 2.78 -8.99
CA LEU A 83 21.78 2.58 -7.57
C LEU A 83 23.13 1.89 -7.35
N THR A 84 23.50 0.92 -8.19
CA THR A 84 24.81 0.28 -8.13
C THR A 84 25.94 1.24 -8.49
N ASP A 85 25.72 2.17 -9.44
CA ASP A 85 26.70 3.21 -9.79
C ASP A 85 26.96 4.18 -8.62
N LYS A 86 26.00 4.28 -7.67
CA LYS A 86 26.14 5.02 -6.40
C LYS A 86 26.71 4.17 -5.24
N GLY A 87 27.07 2.91 -5.51
CA GLY A 87 27.66 2.01 -4.52
C GLY A 87 26.66 1.21 -3.69
N HIS A 88 25.37 1.21 -4.04
CA HIS A 88 24.36 0.39 -3.35
C HIS A 88 24.31 -1.04 -3.88
N HIS A 89 23.70 -1.94 -3.10
CA HIS A 89 23.60 -3.36 -3.44
C HIS A 89 22.23 -3.69 -4.04
N VAL A 90 22.09 -3.54 -5.35
CA VAL A 90 20.82 -3.77 -6.05
C VAL A 90 21.02 -4.71 -7.24
N GLN A 91 20.11 -5.67 -7.41
CA GLN A 91 20.02 -6.48 -8.63
C GLN A 91 18.59 -6.47 -9.17
N PHE A 92 18.46 -6.72 -10.47
CA PHE A 92 17.18 -6.89 -11.15
C PHE A 92 16.98 -8.35 -11.59
N CYS A 93 15.76 -8.85 -11.45
CA CYS A 93 15.32 -10.15 -11.95
C CYS A 93 14.02 -9.97 -12.72
N LYS A 94 14.07 -10.19 -14.05
CA LYS A 94 12.85 -10.22 -14.86
C LYS A 94 11.89 -11.27 -14.32
N THR A 95 10.73 -10.82 -13.84
CA THR A 95 9.79 -11.66 -13.13
C THR A 95 8.36 -11.34 -13.55
N ASP A 96 7.67 -12.34 -14.09
CA ASP A 96 6.21 -12.30 -14.19
C ASP A 96 5.62 -12.80 -12.87
N THR A 97 5.01 -11.90 -12.10
CA THR A 97 4.47 -12.26 -10.80
C THR A 97 3.27 -13.19 -10.88
N THR A 98 2.58 -13.29 -12.02
CA THR A 98 1.50 -14.26 -12.22
C THR A 98 2.02 -15.70 -12.37
N SER A 99 3.31 -15.86 -12.64
CA SER A 99 3.99 -17.16 -12.71
C SER A 99 4.68 -17.51 -11.38
N PHE A 100 4.22 -18.57 -10.73
CA PHE A 100 4.84 -19.09 -9.51
C PHE A 100 6.31 -19.48 -9.72
N GLU A 101 6.64 -20.12 -10.85
CA GLU A 101 8.01 -20.53 -11.18
C GLU A 101 8.93 -19.33 -11.39
N SER A 102 8.43 -18.27 -12.05
CA SER A 102 9.16 -17.03 -12.26
C SER A 102 9.50 -16.38 -10.91
N GLN A 103 8.52 -16.22 -10.02
CA GLN A 103 8.76 -15.69 -8.67
C GLN A 103 9.75 -16.57 -7.88
N MET A 104 9.57 -17.89 -7.89
CA MET A 104 10.45 -18.82 -7.18
C MET A 104 11.91 -18.69 -7.64
N SER A 105 12.16 -18.56 -8.94
CA SER A 105 13.50 -18.35 -9.50
C SER A 105 14.13 -17.05 -9.02
N ALA A 106 13.35 -15.96 -8.98
CA ALA A 106 13.82 -14.67 -8.50
C ALA A 106 14.10 -14.66 -6.99
N PHE A 107 13.29 -15.36 -6.17
CA PHE A 107 13.56 -15.55 -4.74
C PHE A 107 14.88 -16.31 -4.51
N LYS A 108 15.16 -17.36 -5.28
CA LYS A 108 16.46 -18.07 -5.23
C LYS A 108 17.62 -17.13 -5.60
N SER A 109 17.41 -16.27 -6.59
CA SER A 109 18.40 -15.26 -7.01
C SER A 109 18.65 -14.22 -5.91
N ALA A 110 17.62 -13.78 -5.20
CA ALA A 110 17.74 -12.87 -4.05
C ALA A 110 18.55 -13.48 -2.90
N ILE A 111 18.29 -14.75 -2.59
CA ILE A 111 19.06 -15.53 -1.60
C ILE A 111 20.52 -15.59 -2.03
N HIS A 112 20.81 -15.91 -3.29
CA HIS A 112 22.17 -16.00 -3.79
C HIS A 112 22.90 -14.64 -3.78
N PHE A 113 22.20 -13.54 -4.04
CA PHE A 113 22.78 -12.21 -4.09
C PHE A 113 23.23 -11.69 -2.72
N SER A 114 22.41 -11.91 -1.69
CA SER A 114 22.75 -11.44 -0.34
C SER A 114 24.00 -12.16 0.23
N PRO A 115 24.85 -11.46 1.01
CA PRO A 115 26.00 -12.08 1.67
C PRO A 115 25.57 -13.09 2.74
N ARG A 116 24.42 -12.84 3.38
CA ARG A 116 23.87 -13.71 4.44
C ARG A 116 23.11 -14.93 3.91
N LYS A 117 22.92 -15.04 2.59
CA LYS A 117 22.17 -16.13 1.93
C LYS A 117 20.77 -16.33 2.52
N THR A 118 20.07 -15.22 2.76
CA THR A 118 18.72 -15.20 3.33
C THR A 118 17.83 -14.15 2.65
N ILE A 119 16.57 -14.13 3.03
CA ILE A 119 15.64 -13.03 2.78
C ILE A 119 15.12 -12.59 4.15
N ASP A 120 15.10 -11.29 4.41
CA ASP A 120 14.65 -10.71 5.67
C ASP A 120 13.36 -9.92 5.50
N VAL A 121 13.22 -9.22 4.38
CA VAL A 121 12.04 -8.41 4.08
C VAL A 121 11.52 -8.74 2.69
N VAL A 122 10.20 -8.88 2.55
CA VAL A 122 9.53 -8.98 1.27
C VAL A 122 8.45 -7.90 1.20
N LEU A 123 8.47 -7.09 0.14
CA LEU A 123 7.44 -6.11 -0.16
C LEU A 123 6.67 -6.57 -1.40
N ALA A 124 5.42 -6.99 -1.20
CA ALA A 124 4.49 -7.31 -2.27
C ALA A 124 3.86 -6.01 -2.81
N SER A 125 4.53 -5.38 -3.79
CA SER A 125 4.15 -4.07 -4.36
C SER A 125 3.64 -4.15 -5.80
N ALA A 126 3.78 -5.29 -6.50
CA ALA A 126 3.22 -5.45 -7.85
C ALA A 126 1.71 -5.24 -7.85
N GLY A 127 1.20 -4.50 -8.84
CA GLY A 127 -0.22 -4.25 -8.96
C GLY A 127 -0.60 -3.50 -10.23
N LEU A 128 -1.87 -3.61 -10.59
CA LEU A 128 -2.55 -2.94 -11.69
C LEU A 128 -3.75 -2.15 -11.17
N GLY A 129 -4.18 -1.15 -11.95
CA GLY A 129 -5.47 -0.48 -11.76
C GLY A 129 -6.64 -1.42 -12.07
N GLY A 130 -7.84 -1.03 -11.65
CA GLY A 130 -9.06 -1.78 -11.94
C GLY A 130 -9.64 -1.50 -13.32
N THR A 131 -10.52 -2.40 -13.75
CA THR A 131 -11.37 -2.19 -14.92
C THR A 131 -12.71 -1.62 -14.47
N ASN A 132 -13.26 -0.69 -15.26
CA ASN A 132 -14.60 -0.18 -15.02
C ASN A 132 -15.64 -1.29 -15.26
N ILE A 133 -16.43 -1.63 -14.24
CA ILE A 133 -17.48 -2.66 -14.32
C ILE A 133 -18.58 -2.30 -15.34
N GLY A 134 -18.76 -1.01 -15.64
CA GLY A 134 -19.62 -0.53 -16.71
C GLY A 134 -19.24 -1.10 -18.07
N ASN A 135 -17.95 -1.40 -18.30
CA ASN A 135 -17.47 -2.00 -19.55
C ASN A 135 -18.07 -3.39 -19.83
N TRP A 136 -18.62 -4.07 -18.81
CA TRP A 136 -19.35 -5.32 -19.00
C TRP A 136 -20.64 -5.12 -19.79
N LEU A 137 -21.19 -3.89 -19.78
CA LEU A 137 -22.42 -3.53 -20.45
C LEU A 137 -22.20 -3.05 -21.90
N ASP A 138 -20.98 -2.63 -22.26
CA ASP A 138 -20.66 -2.06 -23.58
C ASP A 138 -21.00 -3.01 -24.75
N LYS A 139 -20.95 -4.32 -24.51
CA LYS A 139 -21.25 -5.35 -25.52
C LYS A 139 -22.74 -5.73 -25.60
N VAL A 140 -23.56 -5.25 -24.66
CA VAL A 140 -25.01 -5.50 -24.60
C VAL A 140 -25.72 -4.48 -25.49
N THR A 141 -25.72 -4.70 -26.79
CA THR A 141 -26.52 -3.93 -27.75
C THR A 141 -27.74 -4.75 -28.18
N ALA A 142 -28.84 -4.08 -28.57
CA ALA A 142 -30.04 -4.74 -29.09
C ALA A 142 -29.78 -5.65 -30.31
N LEU A 143 -28.65 -5.46 -31.01
CA LEU A 143 -28.18 -6.27 -32.15
C LEU A 143 -27.45 -7.56 -31.75
N HIS A 144 -27.10 -7.74 -30.48
CA HIS A 144 -26.33 -8.89 -29.96
C HIS A 144 -27.16 -9.82 -29.07
N ALA A 145 -28.50 -9.77 -29.16
CA ALA A 145 -29.39 -10.57 -28.32
C ALA A 145 -29.31 -12.10 -28.55
N SER A 146 -28.50 -12.57 -29.51
CA SER A 146 -28.35 -13.99 -29.87
C SER A 146 -26.94 -14.58 -29.63
N VAL A 147 -26.07 -13.89 -28.89
CA VAL A 147 -24.69 -14.37 -28.61
C VAL A 147 -24.49 -14.43 -27.09
N ASP A 148 -24.06 -15.59 -26.60
CA ASP A 148 -23.70 -15.77 -25.19
C ASP A 148 -22.47 -14.89 -24.82
N PRO A 149 -22.38 -14.39 -23.57
CA PRO A 149 -21.26 -13.54 -23.17
C PRO A 149 -19.96 -14.34 -22.99
N GLU A 150 -18.85 -13.74 -23.40
CA GLU A 150 -17.50 -14.20 -23.04
C GLU A 150 -17.17 -13.88 -21.58
N PRO A 151 -16.34 -14.68 -20.89
CA PRO A 151 -15.92 -14.37 -19.53
C PRO A 151 -15.16 -13.02 -19.47
N PRO A 152 -15.33 -12.22 -18.39
CA PRO A 152 -14.53 -11.03 -18.20
C PRO A 152 -13.06 -11.39 -17.92
N THR A 153 -12.15 -10.47 -18.21
CA THR A 153 -10.74 -10.63 -17.85
C THR A 153 -10.54 -10.70 -16.34
N THR A 154 -9.59 -11.52 -15.90
CA THR A 154 -9.17 -11.66 -14.49
C THR A 154 -7.82 -11.02 -14.20
N THR A 155 -7.18 -10.36 -15.18
CA THR A 155 -5.80 -9.87 -15.06
C THR A 155 -5.54 -9.04 -13.79
N THR A 156 -6.47 -8.16 -13.40
CA THR A 156 -6.37 -7.40 -12.16
C THR A 156 -6.34 -8.30 -10.93
N LEU A 157 -7.20 -9.32 -10.87
CA LEU A 157 -7.23 -10.29 -9.78
C LEU A 157 -5.96 -11.15 -9.77
N ASP A 158 -5.50 -11.57 -10.95
CA ASP A 158 -4.31 -12.41 -11.10
C ASP A 158 -3.06 -11.69 -10.60
N VAL A 159 -2.88 -10.41 -10.94
CA VAL A 159 -1.72 -9.62 -10.51
C VAL A 159 -1.89 -9.10 -9.08
N ASN A 160 -3.06 -8.58 -8.71
CA ASN A 160 -3.21 -7.90 -7.41
C ASN A 160 -3.49 -8.86 -6.25
N LEU A 161 -3.95 -10.09 -6.52
CA LEU A 161 -4.32 -11.04 -5.47
C LEU A 161 -3.60 -12.39 -5.63
N THR A 162 -3.76 -13.08 -6.77
CA THR A 162 -3.16 -14.41 -6.96
C THR A 162 -1.63 -14.34 -6.87
N ALA A 163 -1.01 -13.40 -7.58
CA ALA A 163 0.44 -13.19 -7.52
C ALA A 163 0.93 -12.79 -6.12
N VAL A 164 0.16 -11.99 -5.39
CA VAL A 164 0.47 -11.61 -4.00
C VAL A 164 0.40 -12.81 -3.06
N TYR A 165 -0.56 -13.71 -3.29
CA TYR A 165 -0.67 -14.97 -2.56
C TYR A 165 0.56 -15.87 -2.81
N TYR A 166 1.04 -15.95 -4.06
CA TYR A 166 2.31 -16.62 -4.37
C TYR A 166 3.50 -15.97 -3.68
N THR A 167 3.59 -14.64 -3.69
CA THR A 167 4.66 -13.90 -2.99
C THR A 167 4.66 -14.20 -1.50
N ALA A 168 3.48 -14.21 -0.85
CA ALA A 168 3.36 -14.52 0.57
C ALA A 168 3.77 -15.98 0.88
N HIS A 169 3.36 -16.93 0.04
CA HIS A 169 3.76 -18.32 0.17
C HIS A 169 5.29 -18.50 0.07
N LEU A 170 5.89 -17.93 -0.98
CA LEU A 170 7.33 -17.98 -1.20
C LEU A 170 8.11 -17.26 -0.09
N ALA A 171 7.61 -16.12 0.40
CA ALA A 171 8.19 -15.41 1.54
C ALA A 171 8.25 -16.31 2.77
N LEU A 172 7.13 -16.90 3.20
CA LEU A 172 7.11 -17.80 4.37
C LEU A 172 8.00 -19.02 4.18
N TYR A 173 7.97 -19.63 2.98
CA TYR A 173 8.81 -20.78 2.66
C TYR A 173 10.30 -20.44 2.78
N TYR A 174 10.75 -19.37 2.12
CA TYR A 174 12.17 -19.00 2.09
C TYR A 174 12.64 -18.32 3.38
N PHE A 175 11.77 -17.63 4.11
CA PHE A 175 12.05 -17.19 5.48
C PHE A 175 12.38 -18.39 6.36
N LYS A 176 11.53 -19.43 6.36
CA LYS A 176 11.77 -20.63 7.16
C LYS A 176 13.01 -21.40 6.69
N GLN A 177 13.20 -21.53 5.38
CA GLN A 177 14.30 -22.30 4.81
C GLN A 177 15.68 -21.67 5.09
N THR A 178 15.77 -20.34 5.05
CA THR A 178 17.06 -19.63 5.11
C THR A 178 17.38 -19.03 6.48
N ALA A 179 16.39 -18.84 7.34
CA ALA A 179 16.63 -18.38 8.70
C ALA A 179 17.41 -19.41 9.51
N LYS A 180 18.23 -18.92 10.44
CA LYS A 180 18.93 -19.77 11.41
C LYS A 180 18.14 -19.85 12.72
N PRO A 181 18.16 -20.98 13.42
CA PRO A 181 17.62 -21.04 14.78
C PRO A 181 18.25 -19.96 15.67
N TYR A 182 17.44 -19.32 16.50
CA TYR A 182 17.81 -18.26 17.44
C TYR A 182 18.36 -16.97 16.80
N GLU A 183 18.19 -16.78 15.49
CA GLU A 183 18.46 -15.50 14.84
C GLU A 183 17.54 -14.41 15.42
N THR A 184 18.10 -13.23 15.68
CA THR A 184 17.37 -12.09 16.27
C THR A 184 16.78 -11.15 15.23
N VAL A 185 17.10 -11.36 13.95
CA VAL A 185 16.57 -10.57 12.84
C VAL A 185 15.20 -11.11 12.46
N ASP A 186 14.16 -10.33 12.77
CA ASP A 186 12.78 -10.63 12.39
C ASP A 186 12.62 -10.74 10.87
N LYS A 187 11.71 -11.62 10.44
CA LYS A 187 11.30 -11.79 9.05
C LYS A 187 10.02 -11.00 8.80
N HIS A 188 10.06 -10.10 7.81
CA HIS A 188 9.02 -9.11 7.60
C HIS A 188 8.38 -9.23 6.21
N LEU A 189 7.07 -9.47 6.17
CA LEU A 189 6.28 -9.43 4.93
C LEU A 189 5.38 -8.19 4.90
N LEU A 190 5.64 -7.26 3.99
CA LEU A 190 4.78 -6.11 3.75
C LEU A 190 3.87 -6.36 2.55
N PHE A 191 2.61 -5.95 2.70
CA PHE A 191 1.64 -5.93 1.62
C PHE A 191 1.28 -4.49 1.26
N ILE A 192 1.12 -4.21 -0.04
CA ILE A 192 0.45 -2.99 -0.49
C ILE A 192 -0.99 -3.31 -0.89
N SER A 193 -1.94 -2.95 -0.04
CA SER A 193 -3.36 -2.93 -0.37
C SER A 193 -3.73 -1.54 -0.93
N SER A 194 -4.78 -0.92 -0.38
CA SER A 194 -5.30 0.41 -0.70
C SER A 194 -6.39 0.73 0.34
N LEU A 195 -6.75 2.00 0.50
CA LEU A 195 -8.03 2.34 1.16
C LEU A 195 -9.25 1.80 0.41
N ALA A 196 -9.10 1.43 -0.87
CA ALA A 196 -10.07 0.61 -1.61
C ALA A 196 -10.29 -0.80 -1.01
N GLY A 197 -9.47 -1.24 -0.06
CA GLY A 197 -9.67 -2.45 0.75
C GLY A 197 -10.54 -2.22 2.02
N TYR A 198 -10.99 -0.98 2.22
CA TYR A 198 -11.83 -0.55 3.35
C TYR A 198 -13.11 0.16 2.88
N VAL A 199 -13.02 0.91 1.79
CA VAL A 199 -14.13 1.65 1.18
C VAL A 199 -14.19 1.30 -0.31
N ALA A 200 -15.34 0.84 -0.80
CA ALA A 200 -15.45 0.30 -2.15
C ALA A 200 -15.55 1.39 -3.21
N LEU A 201 -14.49 1.60 -4.01
CA LEU A 201 -14.46 2.57 -5.11
C LEU A 201 -15.55 2.29 -6.15
N HIS A 202 -16.23 3.35 -6.61
CA HIS A 202 -17.26 3.25 -7.62
C HIS A 202 -16.70 2.62 -8.90
N GLN A 203 -17.42 1.64 -9.45
CA GLN A 203 -17.13 0.93 -10.69
C GLN A 203 -15.83 0.10 -10.76
N LEU A 204 -14.92 0.15 -9.78
CA LEU A 204 -13.65 -0.59 -9.79
C LEU A 204 -13.75 -1.90 -9.00
N GLY A 205 -14.67 -2.78 -9.40
CA GLY A 205 -15.03 -4.00 -8.66
C GLY A 205 -13.89 -5.01 -8.53
N ASP A 206 -13.15 -5.27 -9.62
CA ASP A 206 -12.01 -6.19 -9.64
C ASP A 206 -10.86 -5.70 -8.74
N TYR A 207 -10.56 -4.40 -8.79
CA TYR A 207 -9.57 -3.77 -7.95
C TYR A 207 -9.97 -3.84 -6.48
N CYS A 208 -11.19 -3.43 -6.13
CA CYS A 208 -11.68 -3.51 -4.75
C CYS A 208 -11.63 -4.95 -4.25
N ALA A 209 -12.17 -5.91 -4.99
CA ALA A 209 -12.13 -7.32 -4.63
C ALA A 209 -10.69 -7.81 -4.36
N SER A 210 -9.73 -7.44 -5.22
CA SER A 210 -8.33 -7.79 -5.01
C SER A 210 -7.73 -7.17 -3.74
N LYS A 211 -8.01 -5.89 -3.46
CA LYS A 211 -7.47 -5.15 -2.31
C LYS A 211 -8.09 -5.57 -0.97
N TYR A 212 -9.38 -5.91 -0.96
CA TYR A 212 -10.02 -6.61 0.16
C TYR A 212 -9.42 -8.01 0.36
N GLY A 213 -9.13 -8.74 -0.72
CA GLY A 213 -8.47 -10.04 -0.66
C GLY A 213 -7.07 -9.98 -0.02
N VAL A 214 -6.23 -9.03 -0.45
CA VAL A 214 -4.90 -8.79 0.14
C VAL A 214 -5.02 -8.44 1.63
N ARG A 215 -5.98 -7.59 1.99
CA ARG A 215 -6.27 -7.26 3.40
C ARG A 215 -6.65 -8.51 4.19
N GLY A 216 -7.52 -9.37 3.66
CA GLY A 216 -7.91 -10.64 4.29
C GLY A 216 -6.74 -11.59 4.51
N LEU A 217 -5.85 -11.71 3.52
CA LEU A 217 -4.61 -12.48 3.64
C LEU A 217 -3.71 -11.93 4.75
N TRP A 218 -3.49 -10.62 4.78
CA TRP A 218 -2.69 -9.98 5.83
C TRP A 218 -3.30 -10.18 7.23
N ARG A 219 -4.62 -10.04 7.39
CA ARG A 219 -5.33 -10.27 8.66
C ARG A 219 -5.11 -11.69 9.19
N THR A 220 -4.99 -12.67 8.30
CA THR A 220 -4.69 -14.06 8.68
C THR A 220 -3.28 -14.19 9.23
N LEU A 221 -2.30 -13.55 8.60
CA LEU A 221 -0.88 -13.68 8.94
C LEU A 221 -0.46 -12.85 10.15
N ARG A 222 -1.13 -11.72 10.43
CA ARG A 222 -0.69 -10.75 11.46
C ARG A 222 -0.65 -11.30 12.89
N TYR A 223 -1.34 -12.40 13.17
CA TYR A 223 -1.41 -13.04 14.48
C TYR A 223 -0.53 -14.28 14.61
N SER A 224 0.39 -14.50 13.67
CA SER A 224 1.24 -15.71 13.65
C SER A 224 2.73 -15.38 13.79
N PRO A 225 3.17 -14.69 14.87
CA PRO A 225 4.56 -14.28 15.01
C PRO A 225 5.55 -15.45 15.10
N ARG A 226 5.06 -16.65 15.43
CA ARG A 226 5.83 -17.91 15.51
C ARG A 226 5.54 -18.87 14.37
N ILE A 227 4.94 -18.42 13.26
CA ILE A 227 4.60 -19.28 12.10
C ILE A 227 5.81 -20.04 11.52
N LEU A 228 7.02 -19.52 11.72
CA LEU A 228 8.26 -20.15 11.26
C LEU A 228 8.73 -21.31 12.16
N GLY A 229 8.32 -21.32 13.44
CA GLY A 229 8.70 -22.28 14.47
C GLY A 229 9.15 -21.61 15.78
N GLU A 230 9.18 -22.36 16.87
CA GLU A 230 9.50 -21.84 18.22
C GLU A 230 10.92 -21.26 18.32
N ASN A 231 11.90 -21.98 17.77
CA ASN A 231 13.31 -21.59 17.80
C ASN A 231 13.72 -20.73 16.59
N MET A 232 12.76 -20.27 15.79
CA MET A 232 13.02 -19.44 14.61
C MET A 232 12.86 -17.95 14.95
N PRO A 233 13.46 -17.04 14.16
CA PRO A 233 13.19 -15.61 14.27
C PRO A 233 11.70 -15.33 14.16
N LEU A 234 11.25 -14.22 14.76
CA LEU A 234 9.85 -13.84 14.68
C LEU A 234 9.48 -13.50 13.24
N PHE A 235 8.25 -13.85 12.89
CA PHE A 235 7.59 -13.33 11.71
C PHE A 235 6.78 -12.08 12.08
N ARG A 236 6.84 -11.06 11.25
CA ARG A 236 5.94 -9.92 11.32
C ARG A 236 5.42 -9.55 9.94
N THR A 237 4.27 -8.89 9.92
CA THR A 237 3.67 -8.42 8.67
C THR A 237 2.90 -7.13 8.89
N ASN A 238 2.89 -6.28 7.87
CA ASN A 238 2.22 -4.99 7.90
C ASN A 238 1.51 -4.73 6.57
N LEU A 239 0.47 -3.91 6.63
CA LEU A 239 -0.33 -3.54 5.48
C LEU A 239 -0.17 -2.05 5.19
N ILE A 240 0.19 -1.70 3.97
CA ILE A 240 0.25 -0.32 3.50
C ILE A 240 -0.99 -0.08 2.64
N CYS A 241 -1.75 0.96 2.98
CA CYS A 241 -3.04 1.26 2.36
C CYS A 241 -3.05 2.69 1.82
N PRO A 242 -2.55 2.91 0.59
CA PRO A 242 -2.55 4.24 0.02
C PRO A 242 -3.95 4.74 -0.37
N THR A 243 -4.11 6.07 -0.32
CA THR A 243 -5.14 6.84 -1.04
C THR A 243 -4.82 6.87 -2.55
N PHE A 244 -5.35 7.87 -3.27
CA PHE A 244 -4.86 8.22 -4.59
C PHE A 244 -3.42 8.74 -4.50
N ILE A 245 -2.50 8.05 -5.18
CA ILE A 245 -1.09 8.42 -5.26
C ILE A 245 -0.73 8.72 -6.71
N LYS A 246 0.01 9.80 -6.96
CA LYS A 246 0.49 10.14 -8.30
C LYS A 246 1.55 9.13 -8.75
N THR A 247 1.18 8.33 -9.74
CA THR A 247 2.04 7.34 -10.39
C THR A 247 1.56 7.16 -11.83
N ASP A 248 2.30 6.46 -12.67
CA ASP A 248 1.85 6.10 -14.02
C ASP A 248 0.44 5.45 -14.02
N MET A 249 0.13 4.65 -12.99
CA MET A 249 -1.16 3.95 -12.85
C MET A 249 -2.35 4.90 -12.73
N THR A 250 -2.14 6.09 -12.16
CA THR A 250 -3.22 7.03 -11.83
C THR A 250 -3.26 8.24 -12.75
N THR A 251 -2.42 8.29 -13.78
CA THR A 251 -2.31 9.40 -14.75
C THR A 251 -3.67 9.82 -15.33
N THR A 252 -4.54 8.86 -15.64
CA THR A 252 -5.87 9.10 -16.23
C THR A 252 -6.89 9.74 -15.30
N ILE A 253 -6.65 9.71 -13.97
CA ILE A 253 -7.59 10.24 -12.96
C ILE A 253 -7.07 11.52 -12.29
N VAL A 254 -5.85 11.96 -12.58
CA VAL A 254 -5.24 13.15 -11.95
C VAL A 254 -6.08 14.41 -12.18
N GLU A 255 -6.42 14.69 -13.44
CA GLU A 255 -7.20 15.89 -13.80
C GLU A 255 -8.60 15.84 -13.21
N ALA A 256 -9.26 14.68 -13.28
CA ALA A 256 -10.59 14.48 -12.74
C ALA A 256 -10.63 14.74 -11.23
N LEU A 257 -9.70 14.15 -10.46
CA LEU A 257 -9.59 14.37 -9.02
C LEU A 257 -9.25 15.83 -8.70
N GLY A 258 -8.36 16.45 -9.48
CA GLY A 258 -8.03 17.88 -9.34
C GLY A 258 -9.25 18.79 -9.55
N GLY A 259 -10.12 18.47 -10.50
CA GLY A 259 -11.39 19.19 -10.72
C GLY A 259 -12.36 19.14 -9.53
N TYR A 260 -12.26 18.10 -8.71
CA TYR A 260 -13.00 17.97 -7.44
C TYR A 260 -12.24 18.52 -6.22
N GLY A 261 -11.06 19.13 -6.42
CA GLY A 261 -10.22 19.63 -5.34
C GLY A 261 -9.58 18.52 -4.48
N ILE A 262 -9.47 17.30 -5.01
CA ILE A 262 -8.93 16.15 -4.28
C ILE A 262 -7.41 16.12 -4.44
N ALA A 263 -6.70 16.35 -3.33
CA ALA A 263 -5.25 16.22 -3.30
C ALA A 263 -4.83 14.75 -3.38
N MET A 264 -3.86 14.46 -4.25
CA MET A 264 -3.22 13.15 -4.34
C MET A 264 -1.91 13.14 -3.55
N GLY A 265 -1.61 12.03 -2.89
CA GLY A 265 -0.28 11.80 -2.33
C GLY A 265 0.75 11.53 -3.42
N GLU A 266 2.02 11.54 -3.05
CA GLU A 266 3.12 11.20 -3.95
C GLU A 266 3.78 9.89 -3.52
N VAL A 267 4.70 9.39 -4.34
CA VAL A 267 5.45 8.16 -4.06
C VAL A 267 6.17 8.23 -2.71
N GLU A 268 6.74 9.38 -2.35
CA GLU A 268 7.52 9.51 -1.10
C GLU A 268 6.65 9.37 0.14
N ASP A 269 5.34 9.66 0.07
CA ASP A 269 4.42 9.46 1.19
C ASP A 269 4.23 7.97 1.50
N VAL A 270 4.14 7.17 0.45
CA VAL A 270 4.06 5.71 0.55
C VAL A 270 5.39 5.15 1.05
N VAL A 271 6.50 5.62 0.50
CA VAL A 271 7.84 5.22 0.94
C VAL A 271 8.07 5.56 2.41
N ALA A 272 7.61 6.72 2.90
CA ALA A 272 7.69 7.07 4.31
C ALA A 272 6.94 6.06 5.20
N GLY A 273 5.74 5.63 4.81
CA GLY A 273 5.00 4.58 5.51
C GLY A 273 5.68 3.20 5.49
N ILE A 274 6.21 2.80 4.32
CA ILE A 274 6.96 1.55 4.15
C ILE A 274 8.22 1.56 5.00
N MET A 275 8.99 2.65 4.98
CA MET A 275 10.21 2.80 5.77
C MET A 275 9.90 2.82 7.27
N ARG A 276 8.82 3.50 7.69
CA ARG A 276 8.36 3.50 9.09
C ARG A 276 8.10 2.08 9.60
N ALA A 277 7.40 1.25 8.82
CA ALA A 277 7.12 -0.14 9.19
C ALA A 277 8.35 -1.06 9.07
N SER A 278 9.22 -0.81 8.08
CA SER A 278 10.37 -1.68 7.82
C SER A 278 11.52 -1.45 8.81
N CYS A 279 11.70 -0.23 9.30
CA CYS A 279 12.80 0.14 10.18
C CYS A 279 12.51 -0.04 11.68
N ASP A 280 11.29 -0.43 12.06
CA ASP A 280 10.88 -0.58 13.46
C ASP A 280 10.21 -1.94 13.68
N ASP A 281 10.93 -2.84 14.34
CA ASP A 281 10.46 -4.20 14.62
C ASP A 281 9.36 -4.24 15.69
N SER A 282 9.10 -3.13 16.40
CA SER A 282 7.93 -3.01 17.28
C SER A 282 6.63 -2.86 16.47
N ILE A 283 6.71 -2.39 15.22
CA ILE A 283 5.56 -2.33 14.31
C ILE A 283 5.32 -3.72 13.73
N ARG A 284 4.28 -4.39 14.25
CA ARG A 284 3.87 -5.73 13.83
C ARG A 284 2.36 -5.80 13.75
N GLY A 285 1.85 -6.37 12.65
CA GLY A 285 0.43 -6.62 12.48
C GLY A 285 -0.43 -5.36 12.42
N ARG A 286 0.15 -4.21 12.04
CA ARG A 286 -0.54 -2.92 11.89
C ARG A 286 -0.74 -2.56 10.43
N ALA A 287 -1.80 -1.80 10.15
CA ALA A 287 -2.08 -1.22 8.84
C ALA A 287 -1.85 0.29 8.86
N ILE A 288 -1.12 0.80 7.87
CA ILE A 288 -0.81 2.22 7.70
C ILE A 288 -1.60 2.76 6.53
N ALA A 289 -2.43 3.77 6.76
CA ALA A 289 -3.01 4.58 5.70
C ALA A 289 -1.98 5.60 5.21
N ILE A 290 -1.85 5.72 3.89
CA ILE A 290 -1.04 6.77 3.28
C ILE A 290 -1.98 7.84 2.75
N ALA A 291 -1.83 9.05 3.26
CA ALA A 291 -2.60 10.22 2.86
C ALA A 291 -1.72 11.23 2.11
N ALA A 292 -2.34 12.18 1.41
CA ALA A 292 -1.60 13.29 0.82
C ALA A 292 -0.94 14.12 1.92
N ARG A 293 0.36 14.40 1.77
CA ARG A 293 1.11 15.22 2.73
C ARG A 293 0.59 16.65 2.81
N ASP A 294 0.88 17.29 3.93
CA ASP A 294 0.79 18.75 4.06
C ASP A 294 2.15 19.39 3.77
N LYS A 295 3.20 18.94 4.46
CA LYS A 295 4.53 19.57 4.42
C LYS A 295 5.63 18.60 4.03
N VAL A 296 5.66 17.43 4.66
CA VAL A 296 6.77 16.48 4.52
C VAL A 296 6.26 15.07 4.24
N PRO A 297 7.04 14.22 3.54
CA PRO A 297 6.63 12.87 3.22
C PRO A 297 6.08 12.11 4.43
N GLY A 298 4.82 11.68 4.33
CA GLY A 298 4.14 10.86 5.32
C GLY A 298 3.70 11.56 6.61
N ASP A 299 3.73 12.89 6.71
CA ASP A 299 3.24 13.62 7.89
C ASP A 299 1.74 13.46 8.18
N LYS A 300 0.97 13.04 7.17
CA LYS A 300 -0.45 12.68 7.30
C LYS A 300 -0.70 11.17 7.34
N ASN A 301 0.34 10.33 7.30
CA ASN A 301 0.15 8.89 7.45
C ASN A 301 -0.35 8.56 8.85
N PHE A 302 -1.23 7.57 8.96
CA PHE A 302 -1.80 7.18 10.24
C PHE A 302 -2.07 5.68 10.33
N ASP A 303 -2.21 5.19 11.55
CA ASP A 303 -2.56 3.80 11.84
C ASP A 303 -4.07 3.62 11.67
N ILE A 304 -4.47 2.67 10.83
CA ILE A 304 -5.89 2.41 10.53
C ILE A 304 -6.63 1.78 11.73
N CYS A 305 -5.88 1.26 12.71
CA CYS A 305 -6.44 0.48 13.80
C CYS A 305 -7.27 -0.71 13.30
N ASP A 306 -6.89 -1.30 12.16
CA ASP A 306 -7.43 -2.59 11.74
C ASP A 306 -6.78 -3.66 12.61
N ASP A 307 -7.38 -3.91 13.76
CA ASP A 307 -6.99 -4.87 14.79
C ASP A 307 -8.27 -5.34 15.54
N TRP A 308 -8.14 -6.03 16.67
CA TRP A 308 -9.31 -6.50 17.42
C TRP A 308 -10.05 -5.39 18.18
N GLU A 309 -9.35 -4.31 18.55
CA GLU A 309 -9.90 -3.17 19.31
C GLU A 309 -10.58 -2.17 18.36
N GLY A 310 -9.99 -1.93 17.19
CA GLY A 310 -10.54 -1.11 16.10
C GLY A 310 -11.35 -1.90 15.04
N LEU A 311 -11.61 -3.19 15.30
CA LEU A 311 -12.46 -4.11 14.52
C LEU A 311 -12.01 -4.36 13.07
N ASP A 312 -12.59 -3.63 12.13
CA ASP A 312 -12.27 -3.70 10.71
C ASP A 312 -11.62 -2.40 10.21
N GLY A 313 -11.22 -1.50 11.11
CA GLY A 313 -10.64 -0.20 10.76
C GLY A 313 -11.62 0.76 10.08
N GLY A 314 -12.83 0.33 9.74
CA GLY A 314 -13.81 1.13 9.02
C GLY A 314 -14.22 2.37 9.81
N ARG A 315 -14.32 2.27 11.14
CA ARG A 315 -14.62 3.40 12.01
C ARG A 315 -13.53 4.49 11.97
N GLU A 316 -12.26 4.09 12.00
CA GLU A 316 -11.13 5.03 11.94
C GLU A 316 -11.05 5.67 10.56
N VAL A 317 -11.16 4.88 9.49
CA VAL A 317 -11.18 5.39 8.10
C VAL A 317 -12.33 6.37 7.90
N LEU A 318 -13.56 6.04 8.32
CA LEU A 318 -14.70 6.95 8.22
C LEU A 318 -14.54 8.20 9.10
N GLY A 319 -13.93 8.07 10.28
CA GLY A 319 -13.55 9.21 11.12
C GLY A 319 -12.61 10.16 10.39
N LYS A 320 -11.63 9.62 9.67
CA LYS A 320 -10.62 10.37 8.89
C LYS A 320 -11.15 10.96 7.60
N VAL A 321 -12.18 10.36 7.01
CA VAL A 321 -12.96 10.99 5.94
C VAL A 321 -13.76 12.18 6.49
N ARG A 322 -14.42 12.02 7.65
CA ARG A 322 -15.22 13.08 8.28
C ARG A 322 -14.41 14.26 8.79
N ASP A 323 -13.19 14.03 9.26
CA ASP A 323 -12.27 15.09 9.70
C ASP A 323 -11.41 15.66 8.57
N SER A 324 -11.64 15.22 7.31
CA SER A 324 -10.94 15.63 6.10
C SER A 324 -9.44 15.27 6.05
N THR A 325 -8.93 14.42 6.93
CA THR A 325 -7.57 13.87 6.82
C THR A 325 -7.41 13.06 5.53
N ILE A 326 -8.46 12.35 5.12
CA ILE A 326 -8.52 11.68 3.80
C ILE A 326 -9.70 12.25 3.02
N TRP A 327 -9.48 13.41 2.42
CA TRP A 327 -10.43 14.06 1.55
C TRP A 327 -10.57 13.34 0.20
N GLY A 328 -11.78 13.34 -0.37
CA GLY A 328 -12.07 12.81 -1.69
C GLY A 328 -12.48 11.33 -1.73
N LEU A 329 -12.43 10.60 -0.62
CA LEU A 329 -12.97 9.23 -0.57
C LEU A 329 -14.49 9.21 -0.31
N GLU A 330 -15.10 10.32 0.09
CA GLU A 330 -16.54 10.48 0.26
C GLU A 330 -17.32 10.54 -1.07
N ILE A 331 -16.65 10.78 -2.19
CA ILE A 331 -17.26 10.69 -3.54
C ILE A 331 -17.64 9.23 -3.89
N VAL A 332 -17.09 8.28 -3.15
CA VAL A 332 -17.24 6.85 -3.35
C VAL A 332 -18.64 6.43 -2.88
N GLY A 333 -19.56 6.31 -3.85
CA GLY A 333 -20.97 5.97 -3.61
C GLY A 333 -21.97 6.93 -4.23
N ASN A 334 -21.51 8.02 -4.86
CA ASN A 334 -22.39 8.98 -5.53
C ASN A 334 -22.49 8.63 -7.02
N GLU A 335 -23.66 8.16 -7.47
CA GLU A 335 -23.97 8.09 -8.90
C GLU A 335 -23.94 9.52 -9.45
N ALA A 336 -22.98 9.78 -10.35
CA ALA A 336 -22.81 11.02 -11.09
C ALA A 336 -22.52 12.28 -10.25
N GLY A 337 -21.25 12.53 -9.93
CA GLY A 337 -20.65 13.89 -9.92
C GLY A 337 -21.29 14.99 -9.05
N GLN A 338 -22.34 14.72 -8.28
CA GLN A 338 -22.97 15.66 -7.36
C GLN A 338 -22.20 15.67 -6.05
N VAL A 339 -20.95 16.14 -6.12
CA VAL A 339 -20.41 16.83 -4.94
C VAL A 339 -21.36 18.00 -4.72
N ARG A 340 -22.23 17.93 -3.71
CA ARG A 340 -22.99 19.09 -3.26
C ARG A 340 -21.99 20.15 -2.79
N LYS A 341 -21.57 21.04 -3.69
CA LYS A 341 -20.80 22.25 -3.37
C LYS A 341 -21.46 23.01 -2.21
N ASP A 342 -22.79 22.99 -2.20
CA ASP A 342 -23.72 23.61 -1.26
C ASP A 342 -23.65 23.12 0.19
N LYS A 343 -22.89 22.05 0.51
CA LYS A 343 -22.73 21.58 1.91
C LYS A 343 -21.40 21.93 2.58
N TYR A 344 -20.44 22.53 1.88
CA TYR A 344 -19.09 22.74 2.44
C TYR A 344 -18.55 24.17 2.33
N ASP A 345 -19.31 25.11 1.76
CA ASP A 345 -19.01 26.55 1.83
C ASP A 345 -19.01 27.11 3.28
N GLY A 346 -19.41 26.32 4.28
CA GLY A 346 -19.39 26.70 5.69
C GLY A 346 -18.02 26.63 6.38
N HIS A 347 -16.99 26.02 5.78
CA HIS A 347 -15.68 25.83 6.44
C HIS A 347 -14.46 26.39 5.68
N VAL A 348 -14.67 27.08 4.56
CA VAL A 348 -13.58 27.76 3.82
C VAL A 348 -13.60 29.29 4.02
N SER A 349 -14.63 29.86 4.67
CA SER A 349 -14.76 31.31 4.86
C SER A 349 -13.99 31.91 6.05
N GLU A 350 -13.40 31.10 6.94
CA GLU A 350 -12.64 31.62 8.10
C GLU A 350 -11.11 31.60 7.96
N LEU A 351 -10.58 31.12 6.83
CA LEU A 351 -9.13 31.11 6.57
C LEU A 351 -8.66 32.08 5.46
N LEU A 352 -9.57 32.85 4.86
CA LEU A 352 -9.25 33.78 3.74
C LEU A 352 -9.66 35.25 3.95
N THR A 353 -10.02 35.68 5.17
CA THR A 353 -10.30 37.11 5.47
C THR A 353 -9.16 37.85 6.18
N ARG A 354 -7.97 37.25 6.28
CA ARG A 354 -6.72 37.94 6.63
C ARG A 354 -5.80 38.01 5.42
N ASP A 355 -6.18 38.82 4.44
CA ASP A 355 -5.33 39.86 3.86
C ASP A 355 -6.07 40.50 2.69
N GLY A 356 -6.30 41.79 2.84
CA GLY A 356 -7.11 42.57 1.91
C GLY A 356 -6.41 42.86 0.59
N LYS A 357 -7.27 43.17 -0.39
CA LYS A 357 -7.05 43.80 -1.70
C LYS A 357 -6.94 42.84 -2.89
N GLY A 358 -8.00 42.83 -3.70
CA GLY A 358 -7.97 42.36 -5.09
C GLY A 358 -9.39 42.26 -5.65
N GLY A 359 -9.76 43.19 -6.53
CA GLY A 359 -11.13 43.35 -7.05
C GLY A 359 -11.62 42.20 -7.94
N VAL A 360 -12.93 42.00 -7.92
CA VAL A 360 -13.67 41.08 -8.79
C VAL A 360 -13.82 41.72 -10.17
N ALA A 361 -13.39 41.03 -11.21
CA ALA A 361 -13.77 41.31 -12.59
C ALA A 361 -14.86 40.29 -13.00
N GLU A 362 -16.06 40.80 -13.28
CA GLU A 362 -17.16 40.04 -13.87
C GLU A 362 -16.83 39.69 -15.33
N VAL A 363 -17.11 38.45 -15.75
CA VAL A 363 -17.09 38.04 -17.16
C VAL A 363 -18.52 37.70 -17.56
N GLU A 364 -19.09 38.52 -18.45
CA GLU A 364 -20.38 38.33 -19.09
C GLU A 364 -20.42 37.04 -19.92
N GLN A 365 -21.51 36.28 -19.78
CA GLN A 365 -21.88 35.18 -20.67
C GLN A 365 -22.44 35.75 -21.98
N GLN A 366 -21.89 35.31 -23.11
CA GLN A 366 -22.44 35.57 -24.44
C GLN A 366 -23.06 34.27 -24.97
N GLU A 367 -24.39 34.24 -25.03
CA GLU A 367 -25.17 33.22 -25.74
C GLU A 367 -24.95 33.39 -27.26
N SER A 368 -24.63 32.30 -27.96
CA SER A 368 -24.69 32.24 -29.42
C SER A 368 -25.76 31.24 -29.85
N ASP A 369 -26.89 31.82 -30.22
CA ASP A 369 -28.00 31.26 -30.97
C ASP A 369 -27.56 31.04 -32.43
N THR A 370 -27.67 29.81 -32.94
CA THR A 370 -27.72 29.56 -34.39
C THR A 370 -28.62 28.36 -34.68
N GLY A 371 -29.88 28.65 -35.01
CA GLY A 371 -30.66 27.81 -35.90
C GLY A 371 -30.27 28.05 -37.36
N VAL A 372 -30.02 26.97 -38.10
CA VAL A 372 -30.71 26.52 -39.34
C VAL A 372 -30.47 25.02 -39.47
#